data_AF-A0A1S1X6R1-F1
#
_entry.id   AF-A0A1S1X6R1-F1
#
_cell.length_a   1.000
_cell.length_b   1.000
_cell.length_c   1.000
_cell.angle_alpha   90.00
_cell.angle_beta   90.00
_cell.angle_gamma   90.00
#
_symmetry.space_group_name_H-M   'P 1'
#
loop_
_entity.id
_entity.type
_entity.pdbx_description
1 polymer ?
#
loop_
_entity_poly.entity_id
_entity_poly.type
_entity_poly.pdbx_seq_one_letter_code
_entity_poly.pdbx_strand_id
1 'polypeptide(L)'
;MLVYYSLRQFWRRLRYTKPTHRGIDPVGEAEVYLAYGRTKEAVRVLKDSLKDDPDNLHAKVTLLRAYSSARDSQAYVRLARDVQAQVQGQPVWHTIQENGRQLAPQEPLFEVKI
;
A
#
# COMPACT_ATOMS: atom_id res chain seq x y z
N MET A 1 -4.93 6.33 -40.34
CA MET A 1 -5.37 6.50 -38.92
C MET A 1 -4.67 5.51 -37.95
N LEU A 2 -3.42 5.09 -38.17
CA LEU A 2 -2.74 4.09 -37.31
C LEU A 2 -1.51 4.61 -36.57
N VAL A 3 -1.07 5.84 -36.84
CA VAL A 3 0.16 6.41 -36.24
C VAL A 3 -0.10 7.13 -34.90
N TYR A 4 -1.35 7.54 -34.64
CA TYR A 4 -1.70 8.39 -33.48
C TYR A 4 -1.85 7.63 -32.15
N TYR A 5 -2.23 6.35 -32.20
CA TYR A 5 -2.47 5.54 -31.00
C TYR A 5 -1.18 5.07 -30.31
N SER A 6 -0.10 4.89 -31.07
CA SER A 6 1.20 4.42 -30.56
C SER A 6 1.95 5.50 -29.78
N LEU A 7 1.79 6.76 -30.17
CA LEU A 7 2.42 7.91 -29.49
C LEU A 7 1.81 8.18 -28.11
N ARG A 8 0.48 8.12 -27.96
CA ARG A 8 -0.20 8.45 -26.69
C ARG A 8 0.23 7.56 -25.51
N GLN A 9 0.48 6.28 -25.75
CA GLN A 9 0.94 5.35 -24.72
C GLN A 9 2.40 5.63 -24.31
N PHE A 10 3.24 5.99 -25.28
CA PHE A 10 4.63 6.37 -25.06
C PHE A 10 4.72 7.66 -24.20
N TRP A 11 3.94 8.69 -24.53
CA TRP A 11 3.88 9.95 -23.77
C TRP A 11 3.28 9.82 -22.35
N ARG A 12 2.51 8.76 -22.06
CA ARG A 12 2.00 8.50 -20.70
C ARG A 12 3.08 7.92 -19.79
N ARG A 13 3.96 7.06 -20.30
CA ARG A 13 5.10 6.51 -19.54
C ARG A 13 6.17 7.56 -19.27
N LEU A 14 6.40 8.48 -20.21
CA LEU A 14 7.39 9.55 -20.08
C LEU A 14 7.04 10.64 -19.05
N ARG A 15 5.79 10.70 -18.56
CA ARG A 15 5.33 11.72 -17.60
C ARG A 15 5.18 11.20 -16.16
N TYR A 16 5.70 10.01 -15.85
CA TYR A 16 5.72 9.55 -14.46
C TYR A 16 6.90 10.16 -13.72
N THR A 17 6.64 11.22 -12.96
CA THR A 17 7.55 11.70 -11.92
C THR A 17 7.14 11.07 -10.60
N LYS A 18 8.08 10.48 -9.84
CA LYS A 18 7.78 9.92 -8.52
C LYS A 18 7.26 11.00 -7.56
N PRO A 19 6.38 10.67 -6.59
CA PRO A 19 5.85 11.62 -5.60
C PRO A 19 6.93 12.42 -4.86
N THR A 20 7.96 11.73 -4.37
CA THR A 20 9.11 12.32 -3.66
C THR A 20 9.83 13.37 -4.51
N HIS A 21 10.02 13.11 -5.80
CA HIS A 21 10.64 14.04 -6.74
C HIS A 21 9.76 15.25 -7.09
N ARG A 22 8.45 15.20 -6.80
CA ARG A 22 7.54 16.35 -6.91
C ARG A 22 7.44 17.16 -5.61
N GLY A 23 8.17 16.77 -4.56
CA GLY A 23 8.06 17.37 -3.22
C GLY A 23 6.77 17.01 -2.49
N ILE A 24 6.08 15.94 -2.90
CA ILE A 24 4.83 15.49 -2.31
C ILE A 24 5.14 14.32 -1.36
N ASP A 25 4.59 14.36 -0.16
CA ASP A 25 4.63 13.22 0.76
C ASP A 25 3.86 12.02 0.14
N PRO A 26 4.55 10.90 -0.16
CA PRO A 26 3.91 9.75 -0.77
C PRO A 26 2.83 9.12 0.13
N VAL A 27 2.94 9.24 1.45
CA VAL A 27 1.91 8.69 2.33
C VAL A 27 0.63 9.52 2.21
N GLY A 28 0.71 10.84 2.38
CA GLY A 28 -0.42 11.75 2.16
C GLY A 28 -1.06 11.59 0.77
N GLU A 29 -0.27 11.48 -0.31
CA GLU A 29 -0.81 11.24 -1.66
C GLU A 29 -1.60 9.91 -1.72
N ALA A 30 -1.08 8.85 -1.10
CA ALA A 30 -1.76 7.56 -1.07
C ALA A 30 -3.05 7.59 -0.23
N GLU A 31 -3.10 8.33 0.87
CA GLU A 31 -4.32 8.51 1.66
C GLU A 31 -5.43 9.16 0.84
N VAL A 32 -5.09 10.21 0.07
CA VAL A 32 -6.03 10.85 -0.85
C VAL A 32 -6.54 9.85 -1.87
N TYR A 33 -5.67 9.02 -2.47
CA TYR A 33 -6.11 7.98 -3.40
C TYR A 33 -7.05 6.97 -2.74
N LEU A 34 -6.78 6.54 -1.50
CA LEU A 34 -7.67 5.63 -0.77
C LEU A 34 -9.03 6.24 -0.50
N ALA A 35 -9.09 7.53 -0.12
CA ALA A 35 -10.35 8.24 0.11
C ALA A 35 -11.24 8.28 -1.16
N TYR A 36 -10.63 8.33 -2.34
CA TYR A 36 -11.34 8.27 -3.63
C TYR A 36 -11.50 6.85 -4.20
N GLY A 37 -11.16 5.80 -3.43
CA GLY A 37 -11.25 4.40 -3.88
C GLY A 37 -10.25 4.01 -4.97
N ARG A 38 -9.20 4.81 -5.19
CA ARG A 38 -8.13 4.60 -6.17
C ARG A 38 -7.01 3.74 -5.59
N THR A 39 -7.37 2.54 -5.14
CA THR A 39 -6.46 1.69 -4.37
C THR A 39 -5.23 1.24 -5.17
N LYS A 40 -5.35 1.05 -6.48
CA LYS A 40 -4.22 0.66 -7.35
C LYS A 40 -3.13 1.73 -7.40
N GLU A 41 -3.54 2.99 -7.48
CA GLU A 41 -2.65 4.15 -7.47
C GLU A 41 -1.97 4.33 -6.11
N ALA A 42 -2.73 4.17 -5.01
CA ALA A 42 -2.20 4.20 -3.65
C ALA A 42 -1.10 3.14 -3.45
N VAL A 43 -1.37 1.89 -3.82
CA VAL A 43 -0.39 0.79 -3.74
C VAL A 43 0.88 1.12 -4.52
N ARG A 44 0.74 1.66 -5.74
CA ARG A 44 1.90 2.02 -6.56
C ARG A 44 2.77 3.09 -5.89
N VAL A 45 2.14 4.17 -5.40
CA VAL A 45 2.86 5.27 -4.74
C VAL A 45 3.62 4.78 -3.52
N LEU A 46 2.97 4.00 -2.66
CA LEU A 46 3.58 3.49 -1.44
C LEU A 46 4.71 2.50 -1.73
N LYS A 47 4.53 1.59 -2.70
CA LYS A 47 5.59 0.65 -3.10
C LYS A 47 6.78 1.37 -3.71
N ASP A 48 6.57 2.45 -4.46
CA ASP A 48 7.66 3.24 -5.00
C ASP A 48 8.40 4.01 -3.90
N SER A 49 7.67 4.56 -2.93
CA SER A 49 8.28 5.18 -1.74
C SER A 49 9.15 4.20 -0.95
N LEU A 50 8.65 2.98 -0.72
CA LEU A 50 9.37 1.94 0.02
C LEU A 50 10.59 1.37 -0.71
N LYS A 51 10.78 1.66 -2.00
CA LYS A 51 12.05 1.36 -2.69
C LYS A 51 13.15 2.33 -2.29
N ASP A 52 12.77 3.58 -2.00
CA ASP A 52 13.69 4.65 -1.66
C ASP A 52 13.93 4.69 -0.13
N ASP A 53 12.91 4.40 0.67
CA ASP A 53 12.95 4.30 2.14
C ASP A 53 12.23 3.03 2.64
N PRO A 54 12.92 1.87 2.68
CA PRO A 54 12.31 0.58 3.02
C PRO A 54 11.87 0.47 4.48
N ASP A 55 12.41 1.26 5.38
CA ASP A 55 12.15 1.19 6.83
C ASP A 55 11.00 2.12 7.26
N ASN A 56 10.41 2.84 6.32
CA ASN A 56 9.31 3.76 6.56
C ASN A 56 8.04 3.04 7.07
N LEU A 57 7.90 2.96 8.39
CA LEU A 57 6.80 2.27 9.02
C LEU A 57 5.44 2.88 8.66
N HIS A 58 5.36 4.21 8.54
CA HIS A 58 4.12 4.89 8.19
C HIS A 58 3.64 4.51 6.79
N ALA A 59 4.55 4.45 5.81
CA ALA A 59 4.24 3.98 4.46
C ALA A 59 3.84 2.49 4.44
N LYS A 60 4.50 1.62 5.23
CA LYS A 60 4.12 0.20 5.35
C LYS A 60 2.71 0.03 5.93
N VAL A 61 2.37 0.76 6.99
CA VAL A 61 1.03 0.71 7.61
C VAL A 61 -0.04 1.21 6.63
N THR A 62 0.21 2.31 5.92
CA THR A 62 -0.72 2.81 4.89
C THR A 62 -0.85 1.82 3.73
N LEU A 63 0.23 1.09 3.39
CA LEU A 63 0.21 0.06 2.36
C LEU A 63 -0.60 -1.16 2.79
N LEU A 64 -0.58 -1.55 4.08
CA LEU A 64 -1.50 -2.57 4.60
C LEU A 64 -2.96 -2.14 4.42
N ARG A 65 -3.31 -0.89 4.73
CA ARG A 65 -4.67 -0.37 4.50
C ARG A 65 -5.04 -0.43 3.02
N ALA A 66 -4.11 -0.09 2.13
CA ALA A 66 -4.32 -0.21 0.69
C ALA A 66 -4.53 -1.67 0.24
N TYR A 67 -3.73 -2.62 0.73
CA TYR A 67 -3.93 -4.04 0.42
C TYR A 67 -5.26 -4.59 0.95
N SER A 68 -5.70 -4.15 2.13
CA SER A 68 -7.02 -4.52 2.66
C SER A 68 -8.14 -4.03 1.74
N SER A 69 -8.09 -2.76 1.33
CA SER A 69 -9.03 -2.18 0.36
C SER A 69 -9.01 -2.91 -1.00
N ALA A 70 -7.84 -3.35 -1.45
CA ALA A 70 -7.67 -4.10 -2.69
C ALA A 70 -8.09 -5.59 -2.59
N ARG A 71 -8.39 -6.08 -1.38
CA ARG A 71 -8.59 -7.50 -1.07
C ARG A 71 -7.39 -8.39 -1.46
N ASP A 72 -6.17 -7.84 -1.44
CA ASP A 72 -4.94 -8.58 -1.72
C ASP A 72 -4.42 -9.26 -0.44
N SER A 73 -5.01 -10.41 -0.10
CA SER A 73 -4.71 -11.14 1.14
C SER A 73 -3.24 -11.58 1.20
N GLN A 74 -2.66 -12.01 0.08
CA GLN A 74 -1.30 -12.51 0.03
C GLN A 74 -0.27 -11.41 0.30
N ALA A 75 -0.44 -10.24 -0.32
CA ALA A 75 0.43 -9.10 -0.05
C ALA A 75 0.23 -8.54 1.35
N TYR A 76 -1.01 -8.53 1.83
CA TYR A 76 -1.36 -8.13 3.19
C TYR A 76 -0.64 -8.98 4.24
N VAL A 77 -0.75 -10.31 4.16
CA VAL A 77 -0.13 -11.25 5.11
C VAL A 77 1.39 -11.06 5.14
N ARG A 78 2.04 -11.00 3.97
CA ARG A 78 3.51 -10.82 3.91
C ARG A 78 3.96 -9.53 4.60
N LEU A 79 3.30 -8.41 4.29
CA LEU A 79 3.66 -7.13 4.87
C LEU A 79 3.31 -7.05 6.37
N ALA A 80 2.22 -7.70 6.79
CA ALA A 80 1.83 -7.75 8.20
C ALA A 80 2.87 -8.50 9.04
N ARG A 81 3.45 -9.59 8.52
CA ARG A 81 4.57 -10.30 9.18
C ARG A 81 5.80 -9.40 9.32
N ASP A 82 6.12 -8.63 8.27
CA ASP A 82 7.27 -7.72 8.25
C ASP A 82 7.15 -6.63 9.32
N VAL A 83 5.96 -6.01 9.46
CA VAL A 83 5.77 -4.92 10.42
C VAL A 83 5.46 -5.39 11.85
N GLN A 84 5.08 -6.66 12.04
CA GLN A 84 4.55 -7.17 13.32
C GLN A 84 5.42 -6.76 14.51
N ALA A 85 6.73 -7.03 14.45
CA ALA A 85 7.64 -6.76 15.56
C ALA A 85 7.71 -5.26 15.94
N GLN A 86 7.45 -4.37 14.99
CA GLN A 86 7.50 -2.92 15.18
C GLN A 86 6.20 -2.36 15.75
N VAL A 87 5.05 -2.96 15.41
CA VAL A 87 3.72 -2.44 15.79
C VAL A 87 2.97 -3.29 16.79
N GLN A 88 3.45 -4.49 17.13
CA GLN A 88 2.86 -5.31 18.17
C GLN A 88 2.74 -4.53 19.48
N GLY A 89 1.57 -4.59 20.11
CA GLY A 89 1.27 -3.82 21.32
C GLY A 89 0.79 -2.38 21.06
N GLN A 90 0.79 -1.90 19.82
CA GLN A 90 0.19 -0.62 19.46
C GLN A 90 -1.26 -0.79 18.98
N PRO A 91 -2.14 0.22 19.13
CA PRO A 91 -3.53 0.14 18.69
C PRO A 91 -3.69 -0.22 17.20
N VAL A 92 -2.76 0.23 16.36
CA VAL A 92 -2.76 -0.08 14.92
C VAL A 92 -2.66 -1.58 14.64
N TRP A 93 -2.02 -2.36 15.51
CA TRP A 93 -1.93 -3.81 15.35
C TRP A 93 -3.29 -4.48 15.45
N HIS A 94 -4.18 -4.01 16.34
CA HIS A 94 -5.54 -4.56 16.42
C HIS A 94 -6.31 -4.34 15.10
N THR A 95 -6.22 -3.16 14.51
CA THR A 95 -6.79 -2.90 13.17
C THR A 95 -6.17 -3.80 12.10
N ILE A 96 -4.87 -4.07 12.17
CA ILE A 96 -4.19 -4.98 11.24
C ILE A 96 -4.71 -6.41 11.40
N GLN A 97 -4.86 -6.88 12.64
CA GLN A 97 -5.39 -8.21 12.90
C GLN A 97 -6.86 -8.34 12.48
N GLU A 98 -7.70 -7.33 12.73
CA GLU A 98 -9.10 -7.33 12.30
C GLU A 98 -9.25 -7.44 10.79
N ASN A 99 -8.56 -6.59 10.03
CA ASN A 99 -8.55 -6.65 8.58
C ASN A 99 -7.95 -7.98 8.08
N GLY A 100 -6.86 -8.42 8.70
CA GLY A 100 -6.21 -9.69 8.40
C GLY A 100 -7.14 -10.89 8.55
N ARG A 101 -7.93 -10.96 9.63
CA ARG A 101 -8.94 -12.02 9.82
C ARG A 101 -10.01 -12.03 8.75
N GLN A 102 -10.42 -10.87 8.25
CA GLN A 102 -11.39 -10.78 7.15
C GLN A 102 -10.81 -11.28 5.81
N LEU A 103 -9.52 -11.08 5.59
CA LEU A 103 -8.85 -11.43 4.32
C LEU A 103 -8.27 -12.84 4.31
N ALA A 104 -7.78 -13.31 5.45
CA ALA A 104 -7.07 -14.57 5.64
C ALA A 104 -7.42 -15.16 7.03
N PRO A 105 -8.64 -15.69 7.22
CA PRO A 105 -9.12 -16.17 8.51
C PRO A 105 -8.33 -17.36 9.07
N GLN A 106 -7.60 -18.09 8.22
CA GLN A 106 -6.80 -19.25 8.61
C GLN A 106 -5.37 -18.88 9.01
N GLU A 107 -4.98 -17.60 8.93
CA GLU A 107 -3.61 -17.16 9.21
C GLU A 107 -3.43 -16.88 10.71
N PRO A 108 -2.61 -17.67 11.44
CA PRO A 108 -2.45 -17.53 12.89
C PRO A 108 -1.90 -16.17 13.33
N LEU A 109 -1.22 -15.43 12.43
CA LEU A 109 -0.74 -14.07 12.69
C LEU A 109 -1.84 -13.12 13.20
N PHE A 110 -3.09 -13.33 12.78
CA PHE A 110 -4.20 -12.44 13.06
C PHE A 110 -5.12 -12.90 14.19
N GLU A 111 -4.77 -14.00 14.85
CA GLU A 111 -5.50 -14.48 16.02
C GLU A 111 -5.32 -13.51 17.21
N VAL A 112 -6.42 -13.20 17.90
CA VAL A 112 -6.36 -12.52 19.19
C VAL A 112 -6.15 -13.60 20.23
N LYS A 113 -4.97 -13.61 20.85
CA LYS A 113 -4.74 -14.44 22.04
C LYS A 113 -5.45 -13.76 23.20
N ILE A 114 -6.53 -14.37 23.65
CA ILE A 114 -7.30 -13.97 24.84
C ILE A 114 -6.52 -14.40 26.09
#